data_AF-A0A163ING1-F1
#
_entry.id   AF-A0A163ING1-F1
#
_cell.length_a   1.000
_cell.length_b   1.000
_cell.length_c   1.000
_cell.angle_alpha   90.00
_cell.angle_beta   90.00
_cell.angle_gamma   90.00
#
_symmetry.space_group_name_H-M   'P 1'
#
loop_
_entity.id
_entity.type
_entity.pdbx_description
1 polymer ?
#
loop_
_entity_poly.entity_id
_entity_poly.type
_entity_poly.pdbx_seq_one_letter_code
_entity_poly.pdbx_strand_id
1 'polypeptide(L)'
;MSIDKELREELRQVADSMHCPPELYERVKQSYQHYANEKKGRSPMKKRMLAGIAAVAILIPSAVYASSYLADGIFGSSTTIEQIGGTQEDYQEIEGMLQAAKDKLTEDEFKEYVELTKQLMQLKLKITDKNGVKHEEKLTKEEQQQFEELASKLAPYFEKIKGPAKP
;
A
#
# COMPACT_ATOMS: atom_id res chain seq x y z
N MET A 1 -0.30 0.26 -75.00
CA MET A 1 -0.60 1.26 -73.95
C MET A 1 -1.97 0.94 -73.40
N SER A 2 -2.21 0.95 -72.08
CA SER A 2 -3.54 0.64 -71.52
C SER A 2 -4.34 1.94 -71.34
N ILE A 3 -5.60 1.91 -71.73
CA ILE A 3 -6.54 3.03 -71.70
C ILE A 3 -6.61 3.67 -70.30
N ASP A 4 -6.44 2.87 -69.24
CA ASP A 4 -6.40 3.35 -67.85
C ASP A 4 -5.28 4.35 -67.58
N LYS A 5 -4.12 4.19 -68.24
CA LYS A 5 -2.98 5.10 -68.05
C LYS A 5 -3.27 6.46 -68.70
N GLU A 6 -3.85 6.44 -69.89
CA GLU A 6 -4.25 7.63 -70.64
C GLU A 6 -5.36 8.38 -69.91
N LEU A 7 -6.38 7.67 -69.41
CA LEU A 7 -7.45 8.26 -68.59
C LEU A 7 -6.90 8.93 -67.32
N ARG A 8 -5.92 8.31 -66.67
CA ARG A 8 -5.33 8.83 -65.44
C ARG A 8 -4.48 10.07 -65.69
N GLU A 9 -3.77 10.12 -66.82
CA GLU A 9 -2.99 11.28 -67.23
C GLU A 9 -3.90 12.45 -67.61
N GLU A 10 -4.96 12.22 -68.37
CA GLU A 10 -5.96 13.24 -68.70
C GLU A 10 -6.64 13.82 -67.45
N LEU A 11 -7.09 12.96 -66.53
CA LEU A 11 -7.69 13.42 -65.27
C LEU A 11 -6.71 14.22 -64.42
N ARG A 12 -5.44 13.83 -64.41
CA ARG A 12 -4.39 14.53 -63.68
C ARG A 12 -4.08 15.88 -64.32
N GLN A 13 -4.02 15.94 -65.64
CA GLN A 13 -3.83 17.19 -66.39
C GLN A 13 -5.00 18.15 -66.18
N VAL A 14 -6.23 17.65 -66.16
CA VAL A 14 -7.42 18.45 -65.84
C VAL A 14 -7.37 18.95 -64.40
N ALA A 15 -6.99 18.10 -63.43
CA ALA A 15 -6.81 18.50 -62.04
C ALA A 15 -5.73 19.58 -61.85
N ASP A 16 -4.60 19.44 -62.54
CA ASP A 16 -3.51 20.42 -62.49
C ASP A 16 -3.88 21.74 -63.19
N SER A 17 -4.79 21.69 -64.18
CA SER A 17 -5.34 22.90 -64.84
C SER A 17 -6.44 23.60 -64.03
N MET A 18 -7.01 22.93 -63.03
CA MET A 18 -8.04 23.52 -62.17
C MET A 18 -7.38 24.43 -61.13
N HIS A 19 -7.58 25.74 -61.30
CA HIS A 19 -7.11 26.72 -60.33
C HIS A 19 -8.03 26.76 -59.11
N CYS A 20 -7.64 26.10 -58.01
CA CYS A 20 -8.42 26.16 -56.77
C CYS A 20 -8.45 27.61 -56.23
N PRO A 21 -9.63 28.22 -56.03
CA PRO A 21 -9.69 29.53 -55.41
C PRO A 21 -9.20 29.42 -53.95
N PRO A 22 -8.31 30.33 -53.51
CA PRO A 22 -7.68 30.25 -52.19
C PRO A 22 -8.69 30.28 -51.03
N GLU A 23 -9.87 30.87 -51.25
CA GLU A 23 -10.96 30.90 -50.28
C GLU A 23 -11.53 29.52 -49.93
N LEU A 24 -11.51 28.56 -50.86
CA LEU A 24 -11.99 27.21 -50.58
C LEU A 24 -11.08 26.49 -49.58
N TYR A 25 -9.77 26.69 -49.71
CA TYR A 25 -8.80 26.10 -48.79
C TYR A 25 -8.99 26.64 -47.37
N GLU A 26 -9.16 27.95 -47.23
CA GLU A 26 -9.43 28.58 -45.94
C GLU A 26 -10.77 28.14 -45.35
N ARG A 27 -11.83 28.01 -46.16
CA ARG A 27 -13.15 27.53 -45.69
C ARG A 27 -13.10 26.08 -45.20
N VAL A 28 -12.39 25.21 -45.91
CA VAL A 28 -12.21 23.79 -45.51
C VAL A 28 -11.35 23.69 -44.26
N LYS A 29 -10.30 24.50 -44.14
CA LYS A 29 -9.45 24.54 -42.95
C LYS A 29 -10.23 25.03 -41.72
N GLN A 30 -11.04 26.08 -41.86
CA GLN A 30 -11.88 26.60 -40.79
C GLN A 30 -12.94 25.59 -40.33
N SER A 31 -13.59 24.87 -41.26
CA SER A 31 -14.58 23.84 -40.89
C SER A 31 -13.93 22.67 -40.15
N TYR A 32 -12.72 22.26 -40.56
CA TYR A 32 -11.97 21.21 -39.88
C TYR A 32 -11.46 21.65 -38.50
N GLN A 33 -11.03 22.91 -38.37
CA GLN A 33 -10.64 23.49 -37.08
C GLN A 33 -11.82 23.59 -36.12
N HIS A 34 -13.01 23.97 -36.60
CA HIS A 34 -14.22 24.01 -35.78
C HIS A 34 -14.61 22.61 -35.28
N TYR A 35 -14.62 21.62 -36.16
CA TYR A 35 -14.87 20.22 -35.81
C TYR A 35 -13.83 19.65 -34.82
N ALA A 36 -12.55 19.94 -35.05
CA ALA A 36 -11.47 19.52 -34.17
C ALA A 36 -11.58 20.17 -32.78
N ASN A 37 -11.94 21.45 -32.72
CA ASN A 37 -12.10 22.18 -31.45
C ASN A 37 -13.37 21.78 -30.69
N GLU A 38 -14.48 21.46 -31.37
CA GLU A 38 -15.69 20.93 -30.72
C GLU A 38 -15.47 19.52 -30.14
N LYS A 39 -14.68 18.67 -30.82
CA LYS A 39 -14.29 17.36 -30.28
C LYS A 39 -13.19 17.43 -29.21
N LYS A 40 -12.37 18.49 -29.16
CA LYS A 40 -11.24 18.65 -28.22
C LYS A 40 -11.62 19.29 -26.88
N GLY A 41 -12.86 19.08 -26.43
CA GLY A 41 -13.11 19.04 -25.00
C GLY A 41 -13.68 20.32 -24.40
N ARG A 42 -15.01 20.41 -24.45
CA ARG A 42 -15.78 20.76 -23.26
C ARG A 42 -15.70 19.61 -22.26
N SER A 43 -14.59 19.53 -21.55
CA SER A 43 -14.50 18.73 -20.33
C SER A 43 -13.82 19.60 -19.28
N PRO A 44 -14.51 20.01 -18.20
CA PRO A 44 -13.91 20.76 -17.10
C PRO A 44 -13.03 19.83 -16.24
N MET A 45 -12.08 19.12 -16.86
CA MET A 45 -11.20 18.15 -16.21
C MET A 45 -10.00 18.80 -15.50
N LYS A 46 -9.82 20.13 -15.58
CA LYS A 46 -8.74 20.81 -14.85
C LYS A 46 -8.98 20.91 -13.34
N LYS A 47 -10.23 20.81 -12.89
CA LYS A 47 -10.57 20.79 -11.45
C LYS A 47 -10.55 19.39 -10.83
N ARG A 48 -10.51 18.33 -11.66
CA ARG A 48 -10.48 16.93 -11.18
C ARG A 48 -9.07 16.38 -10.94
N MET A 49 -8.02 16.98 -11.51
CA MET A 49 -6.65 16.57 -11.19
C MET A 49 -6.15 17.08 -9.83
N LEU A 50 -6.69 18.18 -9.28
CA LEU A 50 -6.34 18.62 -7.93
C LEU A 50 -6.95 17.73 -6.82
N ALA A 51 -8.05 17.03 -7.09
CA ALA A 51 -8.63 16.09 -6.13
C ALA A 51 -7.91 14.73 -6.08
N GLY A 52 -7.05 14.41 -7.07
CA GLY A 52 -6.31 13.15 -7.10
C GLY A 52 -5.01 13.16 -6.30
N ILE A 53 -4.41 14.33 -6.06
CA ILE A 53 -3.12 14.43 -5.35
C ILE A 53 -3.32 14.42 -3.82
N ALA A 54 -4.48 14.84 -3.31
CA ALA A 54 -4.82 14.70 -1.89
C ALA A 54 -5.08 13.23 -1.47
N ALA A 55 -5.31 12.31 -2.41
CA ALA A 55 -5.54 10.89 -2.09
C ALA A 55 -4.24 10.07 -1.94
N VAL A 56 -3.09 10.54 -2.45
CA VAL A 56 -1.82 9.78 -2.37
C VAL A 56 -1.11 9.97 -1.03
N ALA A 57 -1.45 11.00 -0.26
CA ALA A 57 -0.93 11.17 1.11
C ALA A 57 -1.60 10.24 2.15
N ILE A 58 -2.70 9.56 1.78
CA ILE A 58 -3.30 8.46 2.55
C ILE A 58 -2.84 7.10 1.97
N LEU A 59 -1.78 7.09 1.18
CA LEU A 59 -1.11 5.88 0.69
C LEU A 59 0.15 5.60 1.51
N ILE A 60 0.02 5.64 2.84
CA ILE A 60 0.76 4.67 3.64
C ILE A 60 0.24 3.31 3.15
N PRO A 61 1.10 2.34 2.84
CA PRO A 61 0.67 1.00 2.48
C PRO A 61 -0.13 0.32 3.61
N SER A 62 -1.40 0.66 3.76
CA SER A 62 -2.41 -0.13 4.47
C SER A 62 -2.81 -1.35 3.63
N ALA A 63 -1.87 -1.92 2.87
CA ALA A 63 -2.09 -3.05 1.97
C ALA A 63 -1.88 -4.40 2.68
N VAL A 64 -1.74 -4.42 4.00
CA VAL A 64 -1.66 -5.65 4.82
C VAL A 64 -3.01 -6.02 5.45
N TYR A 65 -4.08 -5.24 5.25
CA TYR A 65 -5.37 -5.41 5.95
C TYR A 65 -6.27 -6.56 5.45
N ALA A 66 -5.73 -7.60 4.82
CA ALA A 66 -6.53 -8.76 4.37
C ALA A 66 -5.96 -10.14 4.75
N SER A 67 -4.80 -10.20 5.43
CA SER A 67 -4.35 -11.44 6.07
C SER A 67 -4.87 -11.45 7.50
N SER A 68 -5.36 -12.60 8.01
CA SER A 68 -5.56 -12.76 9.45
C SER A 68 -4.28 -12.34 10.17
N TYR A 69 -4.42 -11.45 11.15
CA TYR A 69 -3.30 -10.99 11.96
C TYR A 69 -2.84 -12.17 12.82
N LEU A 70 -1.54 -12.49 12.79
CA LEU A 70 -0.96 -13.46 13.72
C LEU A 70 -1.11 -12.97 15.17
N ALA A 71 -1.07 -11.65 15.37
CA ALA A 71 -1.33 -10.98 16.62
C ALA A 71 -2.74 -11.27 17.16
N ASP A 72 -3.75 -11.54 16.32
CA ASP A 72 -5.10 -11.92 16.80
C ASP A 72 -5.04 -13.25 17.59
N GLY A 73 -4.10 -14.15 17.27
CA GLY A 73 -3.92 -15.41 18.02
C GLY A 73 -3.35 -15.21 19.44
N ILE A 74 -2.70 -14.07 19.70
CA ILE A 74 -2.08 -13.72 20.97
C ILE A 74 -2.97 -12.76 21.78
N PHE A 75 -3.48 -11.72 21.11
CA PHE A 75 -4.24 -10.63 21.71
C PHE A 75 -5.76 -10.77 21.56
N GLY A 76 -6.23 -11.61 20.65
CA GLY A 76 -7.63 -11.67 20.23
C GLY A 76 -7.98 -10.58 19.21
N SER A 77 -7.62 -9.33 19.51
CA SER A 77 -7.82 -8.18 18.62
C SER A 77 -6.99 -6.97 19.03
N SER A 78 -6.85 -5.99 18.12
CA SER A 78 -6.17 -4.71 18.38
C SER A 78 -6.75 -3.92 19.55
N THR A 79 -8.05 -4.06 19.81
CA THR A 79 -8.75 -3.37 20.92
C THR A 79 -8.20 -3.76 22.30
N THR A 80 -7.58 -4.93 22.45
CA THR A 80 -6.97 -5.35 23.72
C THR A 80 -5.72 -4.53 24.02
N ILE A 81 -4.98 -4.11 22.99
CA ILE A 81 -3.83 -3.19 23.15
C ILE A 81 -4.33 -1.78 23.46
N GLU A 82 -5.40 -1.33 22.83
CA GLU A 82 -6.02 -0.02 23.13
C GLU A 82 -6.56 0.05 24.57
N GLN A 83 -7.12 -1.05 25.09
CA GLN A 83 -7.62 -1.13 26.47
C GLN A 83 -6.53 -0.99 27.53
N ILE A 84 -5.29 -1.32 27.20
CA ILE A 84 -4.12 -1.18 28.06
C ILE A 84 -3.30 0.08 27.73
N GLY A 85 -3.85 1.00 26.92
CA GLY A 85 -3.21 2.26 26.56
C GLY A 85 -2.12 2.19 25.50
N GLY A 86 -2.01 1.07 24.76
CA GLY A 86 -1.18 1.00 23.55
C GLY A 86 -1.92 1.50 22.31
N THR A 87 -1.20 1.75 21.22
CA THR A 87 -1.78 2.25 19.97
C THR A 87 -1.95 1.16 18.91
N GLN A 88 -2.68 1.49 17.86
CA GLN A 88 -2.78 0.63 16.68
C GLN A 88 -1.41 0.44 16.00
N GLU A 89 -0.49 1.41 16.08
CA GLU A 89 0.87 1.23 15.57
C GLU A 89 1.63 0.16 16.35
N ASP A 90 1.50 0.12 17.68
CA ASP A 90 2.11 -0.94 18.51
C ASP A 90 1.61 -2.33 18.09
N TYR A 91 0.31 -2.43 17.78
CA TYR A 91 -0.29 -3.68 17.28
C TYR A 91 0.32 -4.11 15.94
N GLN A 92 0.50 -3.16 15.02
CA GLN A 92 1.11 -3.42 13.71
C GLN A 92 2.59 -3.76 13.82
N GLU A 93 3.32 -3.14 14.74
CA GLU A 93 4.74 -3.45 14.98
C GLU A 93 4.89 -4.90 15.46
N ILE A 94 4.05 -5.33 16.40
CA ILE A 94 4.05 -6.71 16.90
C ILE A 94 3.66 -7.70 15.80
N GLU A 95 2.66 -7.37 14.97
CA GLU A 95 2.32 -8.18 13.79
C GLU A 95 3.52 -8.32 12.85
N GLY A 96 4.21 -7.22 12.55
CA GLY A 96 5.41 -7.23 11.71
C GLY A 96 6.50 -8.13 12.27
N MET A 97 6.72 -8.12 13.59
CA MET A 97 7.66 -9.02 14.25
C MET A 97 7.22 -10.49 14.16
N LEU A 98 5.93 -10.79 14.32
CA LEU A 98 5.39 -12.15 14.20
C LEU A 98 5.50 -12.69 12.77
N GLN A 99 5.22 -11.87 11.76
CA GLN A 99 5.39 -12.26 10.36
C GLN A 99 6.86 -12.50 10.02
N ALA A 100 7.76 -11.59 10.43
CA ALA A 100 9.20 -11.78 10.26
C ALA A 100 9.70 -13.04 10.97
N ALA A 101 9.10 -13.40 12.11
CA ALA A 101 9.39 -14.63 12.81
C ALA A 101 8.96 -15.86 12.04
N LYS A 102 7.75 -15.86 11.49
CA LYS A 102 7.24 -16.94 10.67
C LYS A 102 8.07 -17.18 9.41
N ASP A 103 8.61 -16.11 8.82
CA ASP A 103 9.45 -16.22 7.62
C ASP A 103 10.86 -16.75 7.91
N LYS A 104 11.40 -16.49 9.12
CA LYS A 104 12.79 -16.84 9.49
C LYS A 104 12.91 -18.10 10.33
N LEU A 105 11.89 -18.43 11.13
CA LEU A 105 11.86 -19.60 11.98
C LEU A 105 11.18 -20.76 11.27
N THR A 106 11.53 -21.98 11.67
CA THR A 106 10.78 -23.17 11.25
C THR A 106 9.38 -23.19 11.90
N GLU A 107 8.46 -23.98 11.35
CA GLU A 107 7.07 -24.03 11.84
C GLU A 107 6.96 -24.43 13.32
N ASP A 108 7.84 -25.32 13.77
CA ASP A 108 7.91 -25.77 15.17
C ASP A 108 8.51 -24.68 16.08
N GLU A 109 9.62 -24.05 15.68
CA GLU A 109 10.22 -22.92 16.41
C GLU A 109 9.25 -21.73 16.49
N PHE A 110 8.48 -21.48 15.43
CA PHE A 110 7.48 -20.42 15.40
C PHE A 110 6.33 -20.70 16.37
N LYS A 111 5.85 -21.94 16.46
CA LYS A 111 4.83 -22.33 17.45
C LYS A 111 5.32 -22.12 18.88
N GLU A 112 6.54 -22.56 19.19
CA GLU A 112 7.14 -22.33 20.50
C GLU A 112 7.29 -20.83 20.81
N TYR A 113 7.77 -20.05 19.83
CA TYR A 113 7.91 -18.61 19.95
C TYR A 113 6.56 -17.92 20.25
N VAL A 114 5.49 -18.31 19.54
CA VAL A 114 4.14 -17.76 19.74
C VAL A 114 3.60 -18.13 21.12
N GLU A 115 3.78 -19.37 21.57
CA GLU A 115 3.35 -19.79 22.92
C GLU A 115 4.10 -19.05 24.03
N LEU A 116 5.42 -18.93 23.92
CA LEU A 116 6.26 -18.20 24.87
C LEU A 116 5.88 -16.70 24.90
N THR A 117 5.68 -16.10 23.72
CA THR A 117 5.26 -14.70 23.59
C THR A 117 3.88 -14.48 24.20
N LYS A 118 2.95 -15.43 24.02
CA LYS A 118 1.62 -15.37 24.62
C LYS A 118 1.68 -15.41 26.15
N GLN A 119 2.52 -16.28 26.73
CA GLN A 119 2.72 -16.33 28.19
C GLN A 119 3.34 -15.03 28.72
N LEU A 120 4.37 -14.53 28.05
CA LEU A 120 5.02 -13.26 28.41
C LEU A 120 4.02 -12.11 28.36
N MET A 121 3.19 -12.06 27.32
CA MET A 121 2.22 -11.00 27.14
C MET A 121 1.07 -11.09 28.13
N GLN A 122 0.61 -12.28 28.51
CA GLN A 122 -0.37 -12.47 29.58
C GLN A 122 0.11 -11.89 30.92
N LEU A 123 1.39 -12.13 31.27
CA LEU A 123 2.00 -11.53 32.46
C LEU A 123 2.09 -10.00 32.31
N LYS A 124 2.51 -9.52 31.13
CA LYS A 124 2.61 -8.08 30.84
C LYS A 124 1.25 -7.37 30.87
N LEU A 125 0.17 -8.04 30.44
CA LEU A 125 -1.20 -7.53 30.46
C LEU A 125 -1.70 -7.37 31.90
N LYS A 126 -1.32 -8.24 32.83
CA LYS A 126 -1.70 -8.11 34.25
C LYS A 126 -1.10 -6.86 34.91
N ILE A 127 0.08 -6.42 34.46
CA ILE A 127 0.80 -5.30 35.07
C ILE A 127 0.58 -3.97 34.37
N THR A 128 0.13 -4.00 33.12
CA THR A 128 -0.11 -2.79 32.33
C THR A 128 -1.50 -2.30 32.64
N ASP A 129 -1.61 -1.14 33.28
CA ASP A 129 -2.91 -0.49 33.49
C ASP A 129 -3.40 0.19 32.20
N LYS A 130 -4.65 0.63 32.19
CA LYS A 130 -5.36 1.25 31.06
C LYS A 130 -4.67 2.48 30.45
N ASN A 131 -3.69 3.04 31.16
CA ASN A 131 -2.89 4.18 30.74
C ASN A 131 -1.53 3.79 30.11
N GLY A 132 -1.28 2.50 29.86
CA GLY A 132 0.03 2.02 29.39
C GLY A 132 1.11 1.99 30.46
N VAL A 133 0.76 2.32 31.71
CA VAL A 133 1.71 2.35 32.83
C VAL A 133 1.92 0.94 33.35
N LYS A 134 3.17 0.47 33.28
CA LYS A 134 3.57 -0.81 33.86
C LYS A 134 3.73 -0.65 35.36
N HIS A 135 2.86 -1.30 36.11
CA HIS A 135 3.00 -1.40 37.56
C HIS A 135 3.79 -2.68 37.88
N GLU A 136 5.11 -2.57 37.80
CA GLU A 136 6.04 -3.66 38.18
C GLU A 136 5.86 -4.08 39.65
N GLU A 137 5.29 -3.20 40.48
CA GLU A 137 4.90 -3.48 41.87
C GLU A 137 3.71 -4.45 42.01
N LYS A 138 2.91 -4.67 40.95
CA LYS A 138 1.83 -5.67 40.95
C LYS A 138 2.34 -7.10 40.72
N LEU A 139 3.56 -7.24 40.19
CA LEU A 139 4.20 -8.52 39.94
C LEU A 139 4.82 -9.04 41.24
N THR A 140 4.52 -10.30 41.57
CA THR A 140 5.26 -11.01 42.62
C THR A 140 6.70 -11.28 42.16
N LYS A 141 7.64 -11.47 43.09
CA LYS A 141 9.05 -11.74 42.75
C LYS A 141 9.20 -12.99 41.88
N GLU A 142 8.34 -13.98 42.10
CA GLU A 142 8.27 -15.21 41.32
C GLU A 142 7.83 -14.94 39.88
N GLU A 143 6.81 -14.12 39.67
CA GLU A 143 6.33 -13.77 38.34
C GLU A 143 7.33 -12.85 37.59
N GLN A 144 8.10 -12.02 38.29
CA GLN A 144 9.23 -11.27 37.68
C GLN A 144 10.32 -12.21 37.18
N GLN A 145 10.69 -13.22 37.97
CA GLN A 145 11.66 -14.24 37.55
C GLN A 145 11.14 -15.04 36.36
N GLN A 146 9.85 -15.41 36.34
CA GLN A 146 9.24 -16.06 35.18
C GLN A 146 9.27 -15.17 33.95
N PHE A 147 9.03 -13.87 34.09
CA PHE A 147 9.15 -12.92 33.00
C PHE A 147 10.57 -12.85 32.44
N GLU A 148 11.59 -12.77 33.30
CA GLU A 148 13.00 -12.78 32.88
C GLU A 148 13.40 -14.11 32.24
N GLU A 149 12.92 -15.24 32.75
CA GLU A 149 13.21 -16.55 32.17
C GLU A 149 12.57 -16.71 30.79
N LEU A 150 11.31 -16.29 30.64
CA LEU A 150 10.61 -16.26 29.35
C LEU A 150 11.30 -15.30 28.37
N ALA A 151 11.71 -14.11 28.82
CA ALA A 151 12.45 -13.16 28.01
C ALA A 151 13.81 -13.72 27.57
N SER A 152 14.52 -14.42 28.47
CA SER A 152 15.80 -15.07 28.17
C SER A 152 15.66 -16.19 27.14
N LYS A 153 14.56 -16.97 27.21
CA LYS A 153 14.24 -17.99 26.21
C LYS A 153 13.84 -17.38 24.86
N LEU A 154 13.15 -16.23 24.87
CA LEU A 154 12.73 -15.52 23.67
C LEU A 154 13.86 -14.72 22.99
N ALA A 155 14.85 -14.25 23.76
CA ALA A 155 15.99 -13.46 23.27
C ALA A 155 16.70 -14.08 22.05
N PRO A 156 17.11 -15.37 22.04
CA PRO A 156 17.76 -15.97 20.87
C PRO A 156 16.85 -16.03 19.64
N TYR A 157 15.53 -16.17 19.84
CA TYR A 157 14.57 -16.12 18.74
C TYR A 157 14.49 -14.69 18.19
N PHE A 158 14.35 -13.67 19.04
CA PHE A 158 14.34 -12.27 18.60
C PHE A 158 15.60 -11.87 17.83
N GLU A 159 16.78 -12.32 18.25
CA GLU A 159 18.05 -12.08 17.55
C GLU A 159 18.05 -12.74 16.16
N LYS A 160 17.59 -14.00 16.05
CA LYS A 160 17.40 -14.67 14.75
C LYS A 160 16.43 -13.89 13.86
N ILE A 161 15.32 -13.40 14.43
CA ILE A 161 14.24 -12.71 13.70
C ILE A 161 14.66 -11.31 13.25
N LYS A 162 15.36 -10.52 14.06
CA LYS A 162 15.86 -9.20 13.64
C LYS A 162 16.97 -9.34 12.58
N GLY A 163 17.79 -10.39 12.66
CA GLY A 163 19.00 -10.49 11.82
C GLY A 163 19.99 -9.35 12.16
N PRO A 164 21.22 -9.36 11.60
CA PRO A 164 22.21 -8.35 11.97
C PRO A 164 21.65 -6.96 11.71
N ALA A 165 21.58 -6.15 12.77
CA ALA A 165 21.27 -4.73 12.68
C ALA A 165 22.15 -4.14 11.57
N LYS A 166 21.50 -3.66 10.52
CA LYS A 166 22.21 -3.05 9.39
C LYS A 166 23.03 -1.88 9.96
N PRO A 167 24.34 -1.81 9.69
CA PRO A 167 25.26 -0.82 10.26
C PRO A 167 24.89 0.60 9.84
#